data_AF-A0A1V5S0H6-F1
#
_entry.id   AF-A0A1V5S0H6-F1
#
_cell.length_a   1.000
_cell.length_b   1.000
_cell.length_c   1.000
_cell.angle_alpha   90.00
_cell.angle_beta   90.00
_cell.angle_gamma   90.00
#
_symmetry.space_group_name_H-M   'P 1'
#
loop_
_entity.id
_entity.type
_entity.pdbx_description
1 polymer ?
#
loop_
_entity_poly.entity_id
_entity_poly.type
_entity_poly.pdbx_seq_one_letter_code
_entity_poly.pdbx_strand_id
1 'polypeptide(L)'
;MLKIAPSILAADFASLGIAVQAAEAAGADYIHVDVMDGHFVPNITIGPPVVTALRKVTRLPLDVHLMIEAPERYLADFARAGADILTVHVETCPHLHRTVQQIRELGARPGVTLNPATSLEAVREILPFVDQILVMTVNPGFGGQRYIPTMTAKVARLATMIRDTGRAIDIEVDGGIDHTTIGEVAAAGATIFVAGTAIFGHPDGIAEGIAALRAAA
;
A
#
# COMPACT_ATOMS: atom_id res chain seq x y z
N MET A 1 2.33 9.01 -13.40
CA MET A 1 1.87 10.14 -12.56
C MET A 1 2.01 9.69 -11.12
N LEU A 2 2.56 10.55 -10.26
CA LEU A 2 2.77 10.24 -8.84
C LEU A 2 1.44 10.23 -8.09
N LYS A 3 1.22 9.21 -7.25
CA LYS A 3 0.00 9.04 -6.45
C LYS A 3 0.33 9.01 -4.96
N ILE A 4 -0.49 9.67 -4.14
CA ILE A 4 -0.40 9.63 -2.67
C ILE A 4 -1.55 8.79 -2.12
N ALA A 5 -1.20 7.83 -1.26
CA ALA A 5 -2.12 6.89 -0.64
C ALA A 5 -2.03 7.04 0.90
N PRO A 6 -2.87 7.88 1.54
CA PRO A 6 -2.83 8.04 2.98
C PRO A 6 -3.17 6.72 3.68
N SER A 7 -2.30 6.23 4.56
CA SER A 7 -2.56 5.04 5.37
C SER A 7 -3.42 5.39 6.58
N ILE A 8 -4.63 4.83 6.62
CA ILE A 8 -5.59 5.08 7.71
C ILE A 8 -5.15 4.47 9.04
N LEU A 9 -4.10 3.64 9.05
CA LEU A 9 -3.52 3.08 10.27
C LEU A 9 -3.02 4.18 11.22
N ALA A 10 -2.66 5.36 10.67
CA ALA A 10 -2.23 6.52 11.45
C ALA A 10 -3.36 7.51 11.78
N ALA A 11 -4.59 7.27 11.30
CA ALA A 11 -5.74 8.11 11.58
C ALA A 11 -6.38 7.76 12.93
N ASP A 12 -7.29 8.62 13.40
CA ASP A 12 -8.15 8.28 14.54
C ASP A 12 -9.20 7.25 14.13
N PHE A 13 -9.11 6.05 14.71
CA PHE A 13 -10.01 4.93 14.42
C PHE A 13 -11.46 5.22 14.81
N ALA A 14 -11.70 6.11 15.79
CA ALA A 14 -13.05 6.54 16.15
C ALA A 14 -13.69 7.43 15.07
N SER A 15 -12.87 7.99 14.17
CA SER A 15 -13.27 9.05 13.23
C SER A 15 -12.83 8.78 11.78
N LEU A 16 -12.60 7.52 11.40
CA LEU A 16 -12.04 7.14 10.08
C LEU A 16 -12.78 7.74 8.88
N GLY A 17 -14.12 7.78 8.92
CA GLY A 17 -14.90 8.35 7.81
C GLY A 17 -14.60 9.82 7.57
N ILE A 18 -14.41 10.61 8.65
CA ILE A 18 -14.05 12.03 8.57
C ILE A 18 -12.62 12.17 8.05
N ALA A 19 -11.69 11.35 8.57
CA ALA A 19 -10.29 11.39 8.14
C ALA A 19 -10.14 11.10 6.63
N VAL A 20 -10.86 10.10 6.13
CA VAL A 20 -10.85 9.73 4.71
C VAL A 20 -11.47 10.83 3.83
N GLN A 21 -12.60 11.41 4.24
CA GLN A 21 -13.21 12.52 3.49
C GLN A 21 -12.29 13.75 3.44
N ALA A 22 -11.60 14.06 4.55
CA ALA A 22 -10.63 15.15 4.59
C ALA A 22 -9.43 14.87 3.66
N ALA A 23 -8.93 13.64 3.63
CA ALA A 23 -7.85 13.24 2.74
C ALA A 23 -8.26 13.30 1.26
N GLU A 24 -9.46 12.84 0.91
CA GLU A 24 -10.01 12.96 -0.46
C GLU A 24 -10.18 14.42 -0.87
N ALA A 25 -10.75 15.27 0.00
CA ALA A 25 -10.89 16.70 -0.26
C ALA A 25 -9.54 17.43 -0.41
N ALA A 26 -8.50 16.95 0.27
CA ALA A 26 -7.13 17.44 0.17
C ALA A 26 -6.38 16.92 -1.08
N GLY A 27 -7.02 16.07 -1.90
CA GLY A 27 -6.44 15.57 -3.14
C GLY A 27 -5.56 14.34 -2.97
N ALA A 28 -5.86 13.46 -2.00
CA ALA A 28 -5.33 12.10 -2.01
C ALA A 28 -5.76 11.35 -3.29
N ASP A 29 -4.93 10.43 -3.77
CA ASP A 29 -5.23 9.65 -4.97
C ASP A 29 -5.92 8.33 -4.59
N TYR A 30 -5.40 7.63 -3.58
CA TYR A 30 -5.95 6.38 -3.02
C TYR A 30 -6.21 6.55 -1.52
N ILE A 31 -6.83 5.54 -0.90
CA ILE A 31 -6.82 5.34 0.55
C ILE A 31 -6.19 3.98 0.85
N HIS A 32 -5.09 3.97 1.60
CA HIS A 32 -4.38 2.74 1.95
C HIS A 32 -4.91 2.15 3.24
N VAL A 33 -5.20 0.85 3.23
CA VAL A 33 -5.91 0.13 4.28
C VAL A 33 -5.09 -1.08 4.73
N ASP A 34 -4.43 -0.94 5.88
CA ASP A 34 -3.58 -1.96 6.48
C ASP A 34 -4.40 -2.98 7.28
N VAL A 35 -4.46 -4.22 6.80
CA VAL A 35 -5.15 -5.34 7.45
C VAL A 35 -4.12 -6.27 8.08
N MET A 36 -4.25 -6.48 9.40
CA MET A 36 -3.34 -7.29 10.20
C MET A 36 -4.11 -8.30 11.05
N ASP A 37 -3.60 -9.53 11.18
CA ASP A 37 -4.30 -10.67 11.81
C ASP A 37 -3.68 -11.18 13.12
N GLY A 38 -2.65 -10.53 13.63
CA GLY A 38 -1.92 -10.98 14.83
C GLY A 38 -1.05 -12.22 14.63
N HIS A 39 -0.97 -12.77 13.41
CA HIS A 39 -0.17 -13.95 13.09
C HIS A 39 1.01 -13.58 12.20
N PHE A 40 0.76 -12.98 11.02
CA PHE A 40 1.84 -12.56 10.14
C PHE A 40 2.62 -11.37 10.72
N VAL A 41 1.90 -10.46 11.38
CA VAL A 41 2.45 -9.37 12.19
C VAL A 41 1.81 -9.40 13.58
N PRO A 42 2.45 -8.82 14.63
CA PRO A 42 1.95 -8.96 16.01
C PRO A 42 0.60 -8.28 16.29
N ASN A 43 0.22 -7.27 15.51
CA ASN A 43 -0.96 -6.44 15.77
C ASN A 43 -2.19 -6.98 15.03
N ILE A 44 -3.37 -6.62 15.54
CA ILE A 44 -4.65 -6.82 14.86
C ILE A 44 -5.23 -5.43 14.58
N THR A 45 -5.58 -5.14 13.34
CA THR A 45 -6.07 -3.81 12.95
C THR A 45 -7.57 -3.82 12.65
N ILE A 46 -7.93 -4.24 11.46
CA ILE A 46 -9.27 -4.10 10.87
C ILE A 46 -9.55 -5.26 9.91
N GLY A 47 -10.80 -5.35 9.43
CA GLY A 47 -11.21 -6.37 8.47
C GLY A 47 -12.29 -5.85 7.50
N PRO A 48 -12.95 -6.76 6.75
CA PRO A 48 -13.93 -6.40 5.73
C PRO A 48 -15.06 -5.45 6.17
N PRO A 49 -15.59 -5.51 7.43
CA PRO A 49 -16.60 -4.54 7.88
C PRO A 49 -16.14 -3.09 7.83
N VAL A 50 -14.85 -2.82 8.12
CA VAL A 50 -14.29 -1.46 8.05
C VAL A 50 -14.17 -1.03 6.60
N VAL A 51 -13.66 -1.89 5.71
CA VAL A 51 -13.59 -1.60 4.26
C VAL A 51 -14.97 -1.27 3.69
N THR A 52 -16.01 -2.03 4.10
CA THR A 52 -17.40 -1.76 3.71
C THR A 52 -17.89 -0.39 4.21
N ALA A 53 -17.47 0.03 5.41
CA ALA A 53 -17.82 1.34 5.95
C ALA A 53 -17.10 2.47 5.21
N LEU A 54 -15.81 2.30 4.91
CA LEU A 54 -15.01 3.26 4.15
C LEU A 54 -15.54 3.44 2.73
N ARG A 55 -15.93 2.35 2.06
CA ARG A 55 -16.44 2.41 0.68
C ARG A 55 -17.67 3.31 0.54
N LYS A 56 -18.46 3.49 1.61
CA LYS A 56 -19.64 4.37 1.64
C LYS A 56 -19.29 5.85 1.70
N VAL A 57 -18.07 6.21 2.12
CA VAL A 57 -17.71 7.61 2.44
C VAL A 57 -16.69 8.22 1.48
N THR A 58 -16.08 7.43 0.60
CA THR A 58 -15.12 7.89 -0.41
C THR A 58 -15.41 7.30 -1.78
N ARG A 59 -14.93 7.93 -2.85
CA ARG A 59 -14.89 7.36 -4.22
C ARG A 59 -13.48 7.02 -4.69
N LEU A 60 -12.45 7.36 -3.91
CA LEU A 60 -11.08 6.99 -4.21
C LEU A 60 -10.90 5.47 -4.20
N PRO A 61 -9.92 4.93 -4.96
CA PRO A 61 -9.53 3.53 -4.84
C PRO A 61 -9.17 3.17 -3.40
N LEU A 62 -9.76 2.10 -2.88
CA LEU A 62 -9.36 1.47 -1.63
C LEU A 62 -8.25 0.46 -1.93
N ASP A 63 -7.05 0.80 -1.51
CA ASP A 63 -5.88 -0.05 -1.62
C ASP A 63 -5.70 -0.86 -0.34
N VAL A 64 -6.08 -2.14 -0.40
CA VAL A 64 -6.12 -3.02 0.77
C VAL A 64 -4.87 -3.88 0.80
N HIS A 65 -4.04 -3.63 1.79
CA HIS A 65 -2.79 -4.33 2.06
C HIS A 65 -2.99 -5.40 3.12
N LEU A 66 -2.87 -6.66 2.71
CA LEU A 66 -3.14 -7.84 3.54
C LEU A 66 -1.85 -8.37 4.19
N MET A 67 -1.54 -7.84 5.37
CA MET A 67 -0.51 -8.37 6.28
C MET A 67 -1.09 -9.51 7.13
N ILE A 68 -1.55 -10.58 6.47
CA ILE A 68 -2.23 -11.72 7.09
C ILE A 68 -1.70 -13.06 6.56
N GLU A 69 -1.85 -14.11 7.37
CA GLU A 69 -1.58 -15.50 6.99
C GLU A 69 -2.70 -16.05 6.11
N ALA A 70 -2.36 -16.84 5.09
CA ALA A 70 -3.30 -17.46 4.16
C ALA A 70 -4.34 -16.47 3.56
N PRO A 71 -3.90 -15.38 2.92
CA PRO A 71 -4.79 -14.30 2.45
C PRO A 71 -5.80 -14.76 1.41
N GLU A 72 -5.53 -15.86 0.69
CA GLU A 72 -6.44 -16.43 -0.32
C GLU A 72 -7.84 -16.75 0.22
N ARG A 73 -7.95 -16.96 1.54
CA ARG A 73 -9.21 -17.22 2.25
C ARG A 73 -10.11 -16.00 2.36
N TYR A 74 -9.54 -14.79 2.30
CA TYR A 74 -10.26 -13.53 2.57
C TYR A 74 -10.45 -12.64 1.34
N LEU A 75 -9.80 -12.96 0.21
CA LEU A 75 -9.85 -12.14 -1.00
C LEU A 75 -11.27 -11.82 -1.45
N ALA A 76 -12.17 -12.82 -1.45
CA ALA A 76 -13.56 -12.64 -1.86
C ALA A 76 -14.34 -11.73 -0.91
N ASP A 77 -14.03 -11.75 0.38
CA ASP A 77 -14.70 -10.91 1.38
C ASP A 77 -14.23 -9.46 1.28
N PHE A 78 -12.94 -9.22 1.07
CA PHE A 78 -12.42 -7.87 0.86
C PHE A 78 -12.84 -7.27 -0.49
N ALA A 79 -12.85 -8.06 -1.57
CA ALA A 79 -13.36 -7.61 -2.86
C ALA A 79 -14.85 -7.21 -2.74
N ARG A 80 -15.68 -8.04 -2.09
CA ARG A 80 -17.09 -7.73 -1.83
C ARG A 80 -17.27 -6.50 -0.93
N ALA A 81 -16.35 -6.28 0.00
CA ALA A 81 -16.36 -5.08 0.87
C ALA A 81 -16.02 -3.79 0.11
N GLY A 82 -15.52 -3.87 -1.12
CA GLY A 82 -15.24 -2.74 -1.99
C GLY A 82 -13.75 -2.40 -2.12
N ALA A 83 -12.85 -3.35 -1.85
CA ALA A 83 -11.44 -3.21 -2.19
C ALA A 83 -11.26 -3.10 -3.72
N ASP A 84 -10.56 -2.07 -4.17
CA ASP A 84 -10.24 -1.88 -5.59
C ASP A 84 -8.90 -2.54 -5.94
N ILE A 85 -7.97 -2.54 -4.98
CA ILE A 85 -6.66 -3.21 -5.06
C ILE A 85 -6.54 -4.14 -3.85
N LEU A 86 -6.05 -5.35 -4.10
CA LEU A 86 -5.71 -6.31 -3.05
C LEU A 86 -4.23 -6.65 -3.18
N THR A 87 -3.46 -6.25 -2.18
CA THR A 87 -2.01 -6.47 -2.12
C THR A 87 -1.68 -7.55 -1.10
N VAL A 88 -1.06 -8.63 -1.55
CA VAL A 88 -0.68 -9.79 -0.71
C VAL A 88 0.82 -9.96 -0.59
N HIS A 89 1.28 -10.44 0.56
CA HIS A 89 2.69 -10.75 0.80
C HIS A 89 3.13 -12.02 0.07
N VAL A 90 4.28 -11.96 -0.61
CA VAL A 90 4.92 -13.18 -1.15
C VAL A 90 5.25 -14.19 -0.04
N GLU A 91 5.50 -13.69 1.17
CA GLU A 91 5.88 -14.49 2.34
C GLU A 91 4.73 -15.36 2.87
N THR A 92 3.47 -14.98 2.62
CA THR A 92 2.28 -15.70 3.12
C THR A 92 1.52 -16.45 2.02
N CYS A 93 2.05 -16.45 0.79
CA CYS A 93 1.39 -17.02 -0.37
C CYS A 93 2.21 -18.17 -1.02
N PRO A 94 2.11 -19.41 -0.52
CA PRO A 94 2.77 -20.57 -1.15
C PRO A 94 2.37 -20.79 -2.62
N HIS A 95 1.19 -20.32 -3.02
CA HIS A 95 0.65 -20.41 -4.38
C HIS A 95 0.35 -19.03 -4.97
N LEU A 96 1.30 -18.09 -4.85
CA LEU A 96 1.15 -16.69 -5.25
C LEU A 96 0.49 -16.46 -6.62
N HIS A 97 0.87 -17.23 -7.64
CA HIS A 97 0.26 -17.11 -8.98
C HIS A 97 -1.25 -17.38 -8.96
N ARG A 98 -1.71 -18.40 -8.23
CA ARG A 98 -3.15 -18.69 -8.08
C ARG A 98 -3.84 -17.57 -7.30
N THR A 99 -3.21 -17.06 -6.24
CA THR A 99 -3.74 -15.95 -5.44
C THR A 99 -3.95 -14.70 -6.28
N VAL A 100 -2.98 -14.33 -7.12
CA VAL A 100 -3.07 -13.19 -8.05
C VAL A 100 -4.17 -13.37 -9.09
N GLN A 101 -4.32 -14.57 -9.65
CA GLN A 101 -5.42 -14.88 -10.57
C GLN A 101 -6.78 -14.75 -9.88
N GLN A 102 -6.91 -15.25 -8.65
CA GLN A 102 -8.15 -15.13 -7.88
C GLN A 102 -8.52 -13.66 -7.63
N ILE A 103 -7.55 -12.81 -7.27
CA ILE A 103 -7.80 -11.36 -7.11
C ILE A 103 -8.37 -10.76 -8.39
N ARG A 104 -7.78 -11.11 -9.54
CA ARG A 104 -8.23 -10.66 -10.86
C ARG A 104 -9.66 -11.10 -11.17
N GLU A 105 -9.98 -12.37 -10.92
CA GLU A 105 -11.30 -12.96 -11.16
C GLU A 105 -12.38 -12.32 -10.28
N LEU A 106 -12.01 -11.83 -9.10
CA LEU A 106 -12.88 -11.08 -8.21
C LEU A 106 -13.10 -9.62 -8.65
N GLY A 107 -12.46 -9.18 -9.74
CA GLY A 107 -12.60 -7.83 -10.29
C GLY A 107 -11.71 -6.77 -9.64
N ALA A 108 -10.83 -7.16 -8.72
CA ALA A 108 -9.85 -6.26 -8.10
C ALA A 108 -8.51 -6.29 -8.85
N ARG A 109 -7.71 -5.23 -8.65
CA ARG A 109 -6.34 -5.17 -9.14
C ARG A 109 -5.41 -5.96 -8.20
N PRO A 110 -4.64 -6.94 -8.70
CA PRO A 110 -3.68 -7.67 -7.89
C PRO A 110 -2.41 -6.87 -7.68
N GLY A 111 -2.14 -6.59 -6.41
CA GLY A 111 -0.86 -6.15 -5.91
C GLY A 111 -0.11 -7.31 -5.24
N VAL A 112 1.21 -7.23 -5.27
CA VAL A 112 2.09 -8.12 -4.50
C VAL A 112 3.10 -7.28 -3.74
N THR A 113 3.29 -7.60 -2.47
CA THR A 113 4.26 -6.93 -1.61
C THR A 113 5.35 -7.89 -1.13
N LEU A 114 6.47 -7.32 -0.71
CA LEU A 114 7.58 -8.05 -0.10
C LEU A 114 8.25 -7.24 1.01
N ASN A 115 8.65 -7.95 2.07
CA ASN A 115 9.35 -7.40 3.22
C ASN A 115 10.73 -6.85 2.84
N PRO A 116 11.34 -6.00 3.68
CA PRO A 116 12.64 -5.39 3.38
C PRO A 116 13.72 -6.41 3.02
N ALA A 117 13.81 -7.50 3.80
CA ALA A 117 14.81 -8.56 3.62
C ALA A 117 14.52 -9.53 2.46
N THR A 118 13.28 -9.60 1.99
CA THR A 118 12.89 -10.53 0.92
C THR A 118 13.49 -10.08 -0.42
N SER A 119 14.10 -11.00 -1.16
CA SER A 119 14.72 -10.69 -2.45
C SER A 119 13.69 -10.29 -3.50
N LEU A 120 14.04 -9.36 -4.39
CA LEU A 120 13.20 -9.02 -5.57
C LEU A 120 13.00 -10.22 -6.50
N GLU A 121 13.89 -11.20 -6.47
CA GLU A 121 13.73 -12.43 -7.25
C GLU A 121 12.45 -13.20 -6.85
N ALA A 122 11.93 -13.00 -5.63
CA ALA A 122 10.66 -13.60 -5.21
C ALA A 122 9.46 -13.08 -6.01
N VAL A 123 9.55 -11.91 -6.65
CA VAL A 123 8.48 -11.31 -7.45
C VAL A 123 8.75 -11.34 -8.95
N ARG A 124 9.94 -11.74 -9.42
CA ARG A 124 10.33 -11.67 -10.83
C ARG A 124 9.32 -12.39 -11.73
N GLU A 125 8.97 -13.63 -11.39
CA GLU A 125 8.11 -14.48 -12.22
C GLU A 125 6.63 -14.08 -12.15
N ILE A 126 6.22 -13.28 -11.15
CA ILE A 126 4.82 -12.84 -11.02
C ILE A 126 4.54 -11.50 -11.71
N LEU A 127 5.57 -10.75 -12.12
CA LEU A 127 5.41 -9.45 -12.80
C LEU A 127 4.41 -9.48 -13.98
N PRO A 128 4.32 -10.54 -14.82
CA PRO A 128 3.34 -10.59 -15.89
C PRO A 128 1.87 -10.69 -15.46
N PHE A 129 1.56 -10.79 -14.17
CA PHE A 129 0.20 -11.06 -13.68
C PHE A 129 -0.33 -9.98 -12.73
N VAL A 130 0.55 -9.10 -12.25
CA VAL A 130 0.24 -8.04 -11.28
C VAL A 130 0.06 -6.68 -11.95
N ASP A 131 -0.63 -5.78 -11.24
CA ASP A 131 -0.75 -4.37 -11.62
C ASP A 131 0.11 -3.45 -10.74
N GLN A 132 0.51 -3.94 -9.56
CA GLN A 132 1.23 -3.17 -8.55
C GLN A 132 2.23 -4.07 -7.82
N ILE A 133 3.45 -3.56 -7.59
CA ILE A 133 4.39 -4.14 -6.62
C ILE A 133 4.61 -3.13 -5.51
N LEU A 134 4.32 -3.52 -4.28
CA LEU A 134 4.61 -2.75 -3.07
C LEU A 134 5.95 -3.19 -2.48
N VAL A 135 6.86 -2.24 -2.26
CA VAL A 135 8.10 -2.47 -1.52
C VAL A 135 7.94 -1.91 -0.12
N MET A 136 7.93 -2.80 0.88
CA MET A 136 7.97 -2.36 2.27
C MET A 136 9.28 -1.61 2.55
N THR A 137 9.17 -0.36 2.99
CA THR A 137 10.30 0.51 3.33
C THR A 137 10.57 0.57 4.85
N VAL A 138 9.76 -0.18 5.62
CA VAL A 138 9.94 -0.54 7.03
C VAL A 138 9.57 -2.02 7.22
N ASN A 139 9.81 -2.61 8.39
CA ASN A 139 9.24 -3.94 8.65
C ASN A 139 7.73 -3.80 8.94
N PRO A 140 6.88 -4.67 8.39
CA PRO A 140 5.43 -4.53 8.57
C PRO A 140 5.03 -4.70 10.05
N GLY A 141 3.94 -4.02 10.45
CA GLY A 141 3.29 -4.26 11.74
C GLY A 141 2.83 -3.01 12.49
N PHE A 142 3.47 -1.85 12.33
CA PHE A 142 3.02 -0.60 12.96
C PHE A 142 3.56 0.66 12.27
N GLY A 143 2.84 1.78 12.41
CA GLY A 143 3.24 3.09 11.89
C GLY A 143 4.33 3.78 12.70
N GLY A 144 4.90 4.87 12.17
CA GLY A 144 5.91 5.69 12.85
C GLY A 144 7.33 5.10 12.88
N GLN A 145 7.55 3.99 12.17
CA GLN A 145 8.87 3.42 11.99
C GLN A 145 9.74 4.28 11.08
N ARG A 146 11.07 4.21 11.29
CA ARG A 146 12.04 4.93 10.48
C ARG A 146 12.23 4.22 9.15
N TYR A 147 12.24 5.01 8.07
CA TYR A 147 12.59 4.57 6.74
C TYR A 147 13.91 3.78 6.72
N ILE A 148 13.94 2.67 6.00
CA ILE A 148 15.15 1.84 5.81
C ILE A 148 15.89 2.34 4.55
N PRO A 149 17.03 3.04 4.67
CA PRO A 149 17.65 3.73 3.52
C PRO A 149 18.05 2.83 2.35
N THR A 150 18.34 1.55 2.62
CA THR A 150 18.70 0.57 1.57
C THR A 150 17.53 0.23 0.65
N MET A 151 16.30 0.62 1.01
CA MET A 151 15.11 0.33 0.22
C MET A 151 15.02 1.21 -1.04
N THR A 152 15.59 2.42 -1.04
CA THR A 152 15.69 3.27 -2.24
C THR A 152 16.41 2.52 -3.37
N ALA A 153 17.51 1.83 -3.05
CA ALA A 153 18.24 1.01 -4.01
C ALA A 153 17.48 -0.26 -4.43
N LYS A 154 16.57 -0.79 -3.58
CA LYS A 154 15.68 -1.91 -3.94
C LYS A 154 14.60 -1.44 -4.91
N VAL A 155 14.00 -0.28 -4.69
CA VAL A 155 13.02 0.37 -5.59
C VAL A 155 13.65 0.59 -6.98
N ALA A 156 14.86 1.14 -7.06
CA ALA A 156 15.55 1.36 -8.34
C ALA A 156 15.81 0.08 -9.14
N ARG A 157 16.18 -1.01 -8.44
CA ARG A 157 16.35 -2.34 -9.06
C ARG A 157 15.02 -2.90 -9.54
N LEU A 158 13.95 -2.75 -8.77
CA LEU A 158 12.60 -3.16 -9.18
C LEU A 158 12.12 -2.37 -10.40
N ALA A 159 12.32 -1.05 -10.43
CA ALA A 159 11.98 -0.22 -11.58
C ALA A 159 12.68 -0.67 -12.87
N THR A 160 13.93 -1.11 -12.76
CA THR A 160 14.65 -1.71 -13.88
C THR A 160 14.04 -3.05 -14.29
N MET A 161 13.79 -3.94 -13.33
CA MET A 161 13.17 -5.24 -13.58
C MET A 161 11.79 -5.12 -14.26
N ILE A 162 10.94 -4.18 -13.83
CA ILE A 162 9.64 -3.93 -14.44
C ILE A 162 9.78 -3.38 -15.86
N ARG A 163 10.69 -2.43 -16.08
CA ARG A 163 10.96 -1.86 -17.41
C ARG A 163 11.35 -2.94 -18.42
N ASP A 164 12.13 -3.94 -18.01
CA ASP A 164 12.53 -5.06 -18.87
C ASP A 164 11.35 -5.94 -19.31
N THR A 165 10.22 -5.90 -18.60
CA THR A 165 8.99 -6.61 -19.00
C THR A 165 8.19 -5.87 -20.07
N GLY A 166 8.44 -4.57 -20.28
CA GLY A 166 7.64 -3.71 -21.15
C GLY A 166 6.21 -3.42 -20.63
N ARG A 167 5.88 -3.81 -19.40
CA ARG A 167 4.56 -3.61 -18.79
C ARG A 167 4.52 -2.34 -17.95
N ALA A 168 3.32 -1.76 -17.86
CA ALA A 168 3.02 -0.71 -16.89
C ALA A 168 2.57 -1.37 -15.57
N ILE A 169 3.48 -1.46 -14.62
CA ILE A 169 3.21 -1.95 -13.26
C ILE A 169 3.53 -0.79 -12.31
N ASP A 170 2.56 -0.41 -11.47
CA ASP A 170 2.77 0.62 -10.46
C ASP A 170 3.80 0.12 -9.42
N ILE A 171 4.74 0.97 -9.02
CA ILE A 171 5.64 0.70 -7.90
C ILE A 171 5.14 1.52 -6.72
N GLU A 172 4.75 0.83 -5.66
CA GLU A 172 4.32 1.42 -4.40
C GLU A 172 5.39 1.26 -3.33
N VAL A 173 5.45 2.20 -2.40
CA VAL A 173 6.29 2.13 -1.20
C VAL A 173 5.47 2.45 0.05
N ASP A 174 5.71 1.68 1.12
CA ASP A 174 5.03 1.85 2.40
C ASP A 174 5.99 1.76 3.59
N GLY A 175 5.96 2.82 4.40
CA GLY A 175 6.70 2.95 5.66
C GLY A 175 7.75 4.05 5.64
N GLY A 176 7.65 4.99 6.58
CA GLY A 176 8.63 6.08 6.72
C GLY A 176 8.66 7.07 5.55
N ILE A 177 7.56 7.16 4.79
CA ILE A 177 7.43 8.15 3.71
C ILE A 177 6.99 9.50 4.31
N ASP A 178 7.83 10.51 4.10
CA ASP A 178 7.58 11.90 4.47
C ASP A 178 8.23 12.86 3.45
N HIS A 179 8.18 14.17 3.71
CA HIS A 179 8.74 15.21 2.85
C HIS A 179 10.27 15.12 2.66
N THR A 180 10.98 14.34 3.47
CA THR A 180 12.43 14.14 3.36
C THR A 180 12.79 12.89 2.55
N THR A 181 11.91 11.89 2.50
CA THR A 181 12.16 10.61 1.82
C THR A 181 11.45 10.49 0.49
N ILE A 182 10.29 11.14 0.29
CA ILE A 182 9.48 10.92 -0.92
C ILE A 182 10.23 11.23 -2.22
N GLY A 183 10.99 12.33 -2.28
CA GLY A 183 11.72 12.74 -3.47
C GLY A 183 12.82 11.74 -3.90
N GLU A 184 13.58 11.18 -2.94
CA GLU A 184 14.61 10.19 -3.29
C GLU A 184 14.00 8.88 -3.80
N VAL A 185 12.86 8.47 -3.25
CA VAL A 185 12.18 7.22 -3.63
C VAL A 185 11.41 7.38 -4.93
N ALA A 186 10.85 8.57 -5.20
CA ALA A 186 10.30 8.94 -6.49
C ALA A 186 11.36 8.92 -7.59
N ALA A 187 12.54 9.51 -7.33
CA ALA A 187 13.67 9.45 -8.26
C ALA A 187 14.16 8.01 -8.52
N ALA A 188 14.02 7.11 -7.54
CA ALA A 188 14.30 5.69 -7.71
C ALA A 188 13.26 4.94 -8.56
N GLY A 189 12.12 5.56 -8.87
CA GLY A 189 11.10 5.01 -9.76
C GLY A 189 9.80 4.59 -9.08
N ALA A 190 9.63 4.84 -7.78
CA ALA A 190 8.32 4.66 -7.16
C ALA A 190 7.29 5.63 -7.76
N THR A 191 6.04 5.17 -7.81
CA THR A 191 4.91 5.90 -8.42
C THR A 191 3.75 6.11 -7.45
N ILE A 192 3.66 5.30 -6.40
CA ILE A 192 2.63 5.38 -5.36
C ILE A 192 3.31 5.42 -3.99
N PHE A 193 2.85 6.31 -3.14
CA PHE A 193 3.49 6.64 -1.87
C PHE A 193 2.50 6.51 -0.73
N VAL A 194 2.67 5.47 0.08
CA VAL A 194 1.86 5.26 1.28
C VAL A 194 2.45 6.06 2.43
N ALA A 195 1.64 6.96 2.99
CA ALA A 195 2.05 7.83 4.09
C ALA A 195 0.96 7.91 5.17
N GLY A 196 1.29 7.52 6.39
CA GLY A 196 0.38 7.62 7.54
C GLY A 196 0.61 8.89 8.35
N THR A 197 1.61 8.85 9.23
CA THR A 197 1.89 9.90 10.22
C THR A 197 2.24 11.25 9.60
N ALA A 198 2.88 11.27 8.43
CA ALA A 198 3.20 12.50 7.69
C ALA A 198 1.95 13.27 7.23
N ILE A 199 0.79 12.60 7.15
CA ILE A 199 -0.48 13.19 6.71
C ILE A 199 -1.40 13.40 7.93
N PHE A 200 -1.77 12.31 8.62
CA PHE A 200 -2.75 12.37 9.71
C PHE A 200 -2.18 12.98 11.00
N GLY A 201 -0.85 12.99 11.15
CA GLY A 201 -0.14 13.62 12.26
C GLY A 201 0.48 14.98 11.91
N HIS A 202 0.22 15.54 10.73
CA HIS A 202 0.80 16.83 10.33
C HIS A 202 0.27 17.96 11.23
N PRO A 203 1.14 18.83 11.78
CA PRO A 203 0.74 19.86 12.75
C PRO A 203 -0.29 20.85 12.18
N ASP A 204 -0.20 21.14 10.89
CA ASP A 204 -1.10 22.07 10.19
C ASP A 204 -2.29 21.35 9.50
N GLY A 205 -2.47 20.06 9.77
CA GLY A 205 -3.59 19.25 9.28
C GLY A 205 -3.33 18.47 7.99
N ILE A 206 -4.29 17.62 7.63
CA ILE A 206 -4.21 16.62 6.55
C ILE A 206 -3.87 17.26 5.19
N ALA A 207 -4.48 18.42 4.88
CA ALA A 207 -4.28 19.10 3.61
C ALA A 207 -2.83 19.57 3.43
N GLU A 208 -2.24 20.15 4.48
CA GLU A 208 -0.84 20.57 4.45
C GLU A 208 0.11 19.37 4.41
N GLY A 209 -0.22 18.27 5.10
CA GLY A 209 0.55 17.04 5.00
C GLY A 209 0.63 16.48 3.58
N ILE A 210 -0.51 16.43 2.86
CA ILE A 210 -0.54 16.00 1.45
C ILE A 210 0.19 17.00 0.55
N ALA A 211 0.00 18.31 0.75
CA ALA A 211 0.66 19.34 -0.04
C ALA A 211 2.19 19.28 0.12
N ALA A 212 2.69 19.10 1.35
CA ALA A 212 4.11 18.96 1.65
C ALA A 212 4.73 17.74 0.93
N LEU A 213 4.03 16.61 0.92
CA LEU A 213 4.48 15.42 0.17
C LEU A 213 4.54 15.69 -1.33
N ARG A 214 3.51 16.30 -1.92
CA ARG A 214 3.50 16.62 -3.36
C ARG A 214 4.59 17.62 -3.74
N ALA A 215 4.89 18.59 -2.88
CA ALA A 215 5.93 19.58 -3.15
C ALA A 215 7.35 18.99 -3.08
N ALA A 216 7.54 17.93 -2.29
CA ALA A 216 8.84 17.29 -2.07
C ALA A 216 9.17 16.15 -3.05
N ALA A 217 8.19 15.70 -3.85
CA ALA A 217 8.31 14.57 -4.75
C ALA A 217 8.63 14.96 -6.19
#